data_AF-A0A669QZP6-F1
#
_entry.id   AF-A0A669QZP6-F1
#
_cell.length_a   1.000
_cell.length_b   1.000
_cell.length_c   1.000
_cell.angle_alpha   90.00
_cell.angle_beta   90.00
_cell.angle_gamma   90.00
#
_symmetry.space_group_name_H-M   'P 1'
#
loop_
_entity.id
_entity.type
_entity.pdbx_description
1 polymer ?
#
loop_
_entity_poly.entity_id
_entity_poly.type
_entity_poly.pdbx_seq_one_letter_code
_entity_poly.pdbx_strand_id
1 'polypeptide(L)'
;MIAQVGCHAPREVFFRVAAEMFADGTFNWGRVVALFYFACKLVIKALCTRLPQVVQTLLDWTGQFLRERVLAWIKAQGGWVRAPP
;
A
#
# COMPACT_ATOMS: atom_id res chain seq x y z
N MET A 1 10.57 3.12 13.95
CA MET A 1 9.28 2.83 14.61
C MET A 1 8.54 1.68 13.90
N ILE A 2 9.19 0.52 13.69
CA ILE A 2 8.62 -0.64 12.94
C ILE A 2 8.54 -1.92 13.82
N ALA A 3 9.07 -1.86 15.06
CA ALA A 3 9.30 -3.04 15.90
C ALA A 3 8.11 -3.45 16.79
N GLN A 4 7.04 -2.67 16.87
CA GLN A 4 5.93 -2.91 17.82
C GLN A 4 4.59 -3.13 17.12
N VAL A 5 4.52 -4.14 16.25
CA VAL A 5 3.24 -4.63 15.75
C VAL A 5 3.05 -6.05 16.28
N GLY A 6 2.35 -6.15 17.42
CA GLY A 6 1.79 -7.40 17.93
C GLY A 6 0.68 -7.94 17.01
N CYS A 7 0.25 -9.18 17.23
CA CYS A 7 -0.62 -9.98 16.36
C CYS A 7 -2.07 -9.47 16.14
N HIS A 8 -2.36 -8.18 16.36
CA HIS A 8 -3.60 -7.58 15.87
C HIS A 8 -3.50 -7.41 14.34
N ALA A 9 -4.27 -8.25 13.64
CA ALA A 9 -4.52 -8.32 12.21
C ALA A 9 -3.57 -7.51 11.28
N PRO A 10 -2.67 -8.17 10.52
CA PRO A 10 -1.82 -7.53 9.51
C PRO A 10 -2.58 -6.62 8.54
N ARG A 11 -3.87 -6.90 8.33
CA ARG A 11 -4.81 -6.10 7.54
C ARG A 11 -5.06 -4.73 8.12
N GLU A 12 -5.44 -4.64 9.40
CA GLU A 12 -5.78 -3.37 10.05
C GLU A 12 -4.59 -2.42 10.03
N VAL A 13 -3.40 -2.96 10.32
CA VAL A 13 -2.16 -2.19 10.29
C VAL A 13 -1.85 -1.71 8.88
N PHE A 14 -2.02 -2.57 7.86
CA PHE A 14 -1.84 -2.18 6.47
C PHE A 14 -2.76 -1.01 6.08
N PHE A 15 -4.07 -1.18 6.30
CA PHE A 15 -5.06 -0.17 5.91
C PHE A 15 -4.93 1.11 6.72
N ARG A 16 -4.54 1.04 8.00
CA ARG A 16 -4.28 2.22 8.82
C ARG A 16 -3.11 3.03 8.27
N VAL A 17 -1.96 2.39 8.04
CA VAL A 17 -0.78 3.08 7.48
C VAL A 17 -1.09 3.65 6.11
N ALA A 18 -1.73 2.88 5.23
CA ALA A 18 -2.14 3.36 3.92
C ALA A 18 -3.12 4.54 4.00
N ALA A 19 -4.09 4.51 4.92
CA ALA A 19 -5.03 5.61 5.11
C ALA A 19 -4.34 6.89 5.63
N GLU A 20 -3.42 6.75 6.59
CA GLU A 20 -2.63 7.86 7.13
C GLU A 20 -1.82 8.57 6.04
N MET A 21 -1.28 7.83 5.05
CA MET A 21 -0.54 8.42 3.92
C MET A 21 -1.35 9.40 3.08
N PHE A 22 -2.68 9.30 3.10
CA PHE A 22 -3.59 10.14 2.31
C PHE A 22 -4.62 10.87 3.19
N ALA A 23 -4.40 10.93 4.50
CA ALA A 23 -5.38 11.46 5.46
C ALA A 23 -5.65 12.97 5.30
N ASP A 24 -4.67 13.72 4.78
CA ASP A 24 -4.81 15.16 4.51
C ASP A 24 -5.52 15.48 3.18
N GLY A 25 -5.99 14.45 2.45
CA GLY A 25 -6.67 14.60 1.18
C GLY A 25 -5.77 14.99 0.00
N THR A 26 -4.45 15.10 0.20
CA THR A 26 -3.51 15.41 -0.87
C THR A 26 -2.99 14.14 -1.54
N PHE A 27 -3.00 14.15 -2.87
CA PHE A 27 -2.56 13.03 -3.70
C PHE A 27 -1.46 13.49 -4.64
N ASN A 28 -0.38 12.72 -4.71
CA ASN A 28 0.72 12.93 -5.63
C ASN A 28 1.40 11.58 -5.92
N TRP A 29 2.17 11.54 -7.00
CA TRP A 29 2.86 10.32 -7.42
C TRP A 29 3.84 9.79 -6.37
N GLY A 30 4.51 10.67 -5.61
CA GLY A 30 5.41 10.27 -4.53
C GLY A 30 4.72 9.41 -3.46
N ARG A 31 3.49 9.77 -3.07
CA ARG A 31 2.69 8.99 -2.11
C ARG A 31 2.20 7.68 -2.72
N VAL A 32 1.82 7.68 -3.99
CA VAL A 32 1.44 6.45 -4.71
C VAL A 32 2.61 5.47 -4.76
N VAL A 33 3.81 5.95 -5.12
CA VAL A 33 5.04 5.13 -5.12
C VAL A 33 5.37 4.65 -3.71
N ALA A 34 5.25 5.49 -2.70
CA ALA A 34 5.49 5.10 -1.31
C ALA A 34 4.53 4.00 -0.83
N LEU A 35 3.26 3.99 -1.29
CA LEU A 35 2.31 2.92 -0.98
C LEU A 35 2.77 1.58 -1.56
N PHE A 36 3.21 1.56 -2.82
CA PHE A 36 3.78 0.35 -3.42
C PHE A 36 5.05 -0.10 -2.71
N TYR A 37 5.95 0.84 -2.39
CA TYR A 37 7.16 0.53 -1.65
C TYR A 37 6.85 -0.10 -0.29
N PHE A 38 5.88 0.45 0.45
CA PHE A 38 5.40 -0.12 1.71
C PHE A 38 4.86 -1.55 1.54
N ALA A 39 4.00 -1.78 0.55
CA ALA A 39 3.47 -3.11 0.24
C ALA A 39 4.60 -4.11 -0.10
N CYS A 40 5.56 -3.71 -0.94
CA CYS A 40 6.73 -4.53 -1.28
C CYS A 40 7.57 -4.89 -0.05
N LYS A 41 7.79 -3.95 0.89
CA LYS A 41 8.51 -4.24 2.13
C LYS A 41 7.79 -5.30 2.98
N LEU A 42 6.46 -5.30 3.01
CA LEU A 42 5.67 -6.33 3.70
C LEU A 42 5.74 -7.68 2.99
N VAL A 43 5.68 -7.70 1.66
CA VAL A 43 5.84 -8.91 0.85
C VAL A 43 7.22 -9.54 1.09
N ILE A 44 8.29 -8.74 1.02
CA ILE A 44 9.65 -9.21 1.29
C ILE A 44 9.75 -9.76 2.72
N LYS A 45 9.17 -9.06 3.71
CA LYS A 45 9.14 -9.54 5.09
C LYS A 45 8.43 -10.90 5.20
N ALA A 46 7.27 -11.07 4.56
CA ALA A 46 6.52 -12.32 4.55
C ALA A 46 7.32 -13.48 3.95
N LEU A 47 8.02 -13.24 2.84
CA LEU A 47 8.91 -14.21 2.19
C LEU A 47 10.09 -14.60 3.09
N CYS A 48 10.77 -13.61 3.69
CA CYS A 48 11.87 -13.86 4.63
C CYS A 48 11.42 -14.65 5.87
N THR A 49 10.16 -14.47 6.31
CA THR A 49 9.57 -15.24 7.42
C THR A 49 8.97 -16.59 6.99
N ARG A 50 9.16 -17.02 5.74
CA ARG A 50 8.62 -18.27 5.16
C ARG A 50 7.08 -18.38 5.24
N LEU A 51 6.38 -17.28 5.01
CA LEU A 51 4.92 -17.22 4.92
C LEU A 51 4.45 -16.78 3.51
N PRO A 52 4.78 -17.54 2.44
CA PRO A 52 4.45 -17.15 1.06
C PRO A 52 2.94 -16.99 0.80
N GLN A 53 2.10 -17.71 1.54
CA GLN A 53 0.64 -17.62 1.44
C GLN A 53 0.08 -16.23 1.78
N VAL A 54 0.82 -15.42 2.54
CA VAL A 54 0.40 -14.05 2.93
C VAL A 54 0.64 -13.05 1.79
N VAL A 55 1.51 -13.38 0.82
CA VAL A 55 1.86 -12.47 -0.28
C VAL A 55 0.64 -12.12 -1.13
N GLN A 56 -0.15 -13.12 -1.52
CA GLN A 56 -1.37 -12.87 -2.31
C GLN A 56 -2.33 -11.94 -1.56
N THR A 57 -2.52 -12.18 -0.26
CA THR A 57 -3.38 -11.36 0.59
C THR A 57 -2.90 -9.90 0.66
N LEU A 58 -1.59 -9.65 0.73
CA LEU A 58 -1.02 -8.30 0.72
C LEU A 58 -1.25 -7.59 -0.62
N LEU A 59 -1.11 -8.33 -1.74
CA LEU A 59 -1.40 -7.80 -3.08
C LEU A 59 -2.88 -7.46 -3.22
N ASP A 60 -3.77 -8.30 -2.71
CA ASP A 60 -5.22 -8.07 -2.74
C ASP A 60 -5.61 -6.83 -1.94
N TRP A 61 -5.04 -6.64 -0.74
CA TRP A 61 -5.28 -5.43 0.06
C TRP A 61 -4.74 -4.17 -0.59
N THR A 62 -3.55 -4.25 -1.20
CA THR A 62 -2.96 -3.13 -1.94
C THR A 62 -3.84 -2.76 -3.12
N GLY A 63 -4.30 -3.74 -3.89
CA GLY A 63 -5.21 -3.54 -5.01
C GLY A 63 -6.57 -2.99 -4.59
N GLN A 64 -7.11 -3.46 -3.45
CA GLN A 64 -8.33 -2.95 -2.86
C GLN A 64 -8.19 -1.46 -2.51
N PHE A 65 -7.17 -1.09 -1.74
CA PHE A 65 -6.94 0.29 -1.34
C PHE A 65 -6.73 1.21 -2.53
N LEU A 66 -5.93 0.77 -3.51
CA LEU A 66 -5.70 1.50 -4.75
C LEU A 66 -7.03 1.79 -5.46
N ARG A 67 -7.88 0.76 -5.63
CA ARG A 67 -9.18 0.88 -6.32
C ARG A 67 -10.13 1.83 -5.60
N GLU A 68 -10.20 1.74 -4.27
CA GLU A 68 -11.15 2.49 -3.45
C GLU A 68 -10.73 3.94 -3.20
N ARG A 69 -9.43 4.20 -3.06
CA ARG A 69 -8.93 5.49 -2.54
C ARG A 69 -8.09 6.30 -3.52
N VAL A 70 -7.38 5.64 -4.45
CA VAL A 70 -6.34 6.30 -5.26
C VAL A 70 -6.69 6.32 -6.76
N LEU A 71 -7.45 5.32 -7.23
CA LEU A 71 -7.71 5.10 -8.66
C LEU A 71 -8.41 6.29 -9.33
N ALA A 72 -9.35 6.94 -8.63
CA ALA A 72 -10.02 8.12 -9.16
C ALA A 72 -9.03 9.26 -9.46
N TRP A 73 -8.09 9.50 -8.55
CA TRP A 73 -7.04 10.49 -8.74
C TRP A 73 -6.11 10.11 -9.90
N ILE A 74 -5.66 8.86 -9.97
CA ILE A 74 -4.81 8.36 -11.08
C ILE A 74 -5.49 8.57 -12.44
N LYS A 75 -6.79 8.27 -12.55
CA LYS A 75 -7.56 8.51 -13.77
C LYS A 75 -7.60 10.00 -14.13
N ALA A 76 -7.77 10.88 -13.14
CA ALA A 76 -7.74 12.33 -13.36
C ALA A 76 -6.37 12.83 -13.83
N GLN A 77 -5.27 12.13 -13.50
CA GLN A 77 -3.93 12.43 -14.04
C GLN A 77 -3.70 11.90 -15.46
N GLY A 78 -4.67 11.23 -16.08
CA GLY A 78 -4.51 10.59 -17.39
C GLY A 78 -3.89 9.19 -17.31
N GLY A 79 -3.94 8.54 -16.15
CA GLY A 79 -3.44 7.19 -15.94
C GLY A 79 -1.94 7.11 -15.64
N TRP A 80 -1.41 5.89 -15.60
CA TRP A 80 -0.03 5.59 -15.20
C TRP A 80 1.04 6.05 -16.19
N VAL A 81 0.71 6.17 -17.48
CA VAL A 81 1.66 6.58 -18.55
C VAL A 81 2.17 8.01 -18.34
N ARG A 82 1.43 8.83 -17.58
CA ARG A 82 1.81 10.20 -17.24
C ARG A 82 2.47 10.33 -15.87
N ALA A 83 2.78 9.21 -15.21
CA ALA A 83 3.59 9.26 -14.00
C ALA A 83 5.00 9.78 -14.36
N PRO A 84 5.58 10.70 -13.57
CA PRO A 84 6.96 11.13 -13.77
C PRO A 84 7.91 9.94 -13.60
N PRO A 85 9.05 9.93 -14.33
CA PRO A 85 10.05 8.88 -14.22
C PRO A 85 10.67 8.80 -12.82
#